data_AF-A0A1Q3EQB5-F1
#
_entry.id   AF-A0A1Q3EQB5-F1
#
_cell.length_a   1.000
_cell.length_b   1.000
_cell.length_c   1.000
_cell.angle_alpha   90.00
_cell.angle_beta   90.00
_cell.angle_gamma   90.00
#
_symmetry.space_group_name_H-M   'P 1'
#
loop_
_entity.id
_entity.type
_entity.pdbx_description
1 polymer ?
#
loop_
_entity_poly.entity_id
_entity_poly.type
_entity_poly.pdbx_seq_one_letter_code
_entity_poly.pdbx_strand_id
1 'polypeptide(L)'
;MRQKRAKTYRKLMSLYSMSFGFRQPYQVLVDSELCKTSVDHKIELVKQLGTVLQGEVKPMITQCCIHELYLQRGQQPAVDLAKAFERRKCNHREPISGDDCLASVVGDSNKHRYVIATQSDALRGKLRLIPAVPIVHINRSVMILEPPSDVTIRAKTLMEQKALTSTTPAEKALLASSSPDPPPKKKRGPKGPNPLSIKKKKASNMPTRPVKSLVQVHSDGKSKRNGINIGKLVEGNGEKHVSNELSLEAGKRKRTEESEADAVVDDSNIIIGEATGSSRKRKRRRKAKE
;
A
#
# COMPACT_ATOMS: atom_id res chain seq x y z
N MET A 1 -10.81 2.45 9.12
CA MET A 1 -10.83 2.20 7.65
C MET A 1 -9.48 2.49 6.97
N ARG A 2 -8.83 3.64 7.23
CA ARG A 2 -7.53 4.02 6.63
C ARG A 2 -6.39 3.01 6.87
N GLN A 3 -6.21 2.54 8.10
CA GLN A 3 -5.15 1.57 8.45
C GLN A 3 -5.34 0.20 7.75
N LYS A 4 -6.58 -0.24 7.54
CA LYS A 4 -6.88 -1.48 6.80
C LYS A 4 -6.43 -1.37 5.34
N ARG A 5 -6.73 -0.23 4.69
CA ARG A 5 -6.28 0.08 3.32
C ARG A 5 -4.77 0.17 3.19
N ALA A 6 -4.11 0.80 4.16
CA ALA A 6 -2.65 0.82 4.19
C ALA A 6 -2.08 -0.61 4.27
N LYS A 7 -2.61 -1.47 5.14
CA LYS A 7 -2.14 -2.86 5.21
C LYS A 7 -2.33 -3.61 3.88
N THR A 8 -3.45 -3.41 3.17
CA THR A 8 -3.70 -4.04 1.88
C THR A 8 -2.76 -3.54 0.80
N TYR A 9 -2.52 -2.22 0.72
CA TYR A 9 -1.60 -1.64 -0.27
C TYR A 9 -0.14 -2.06 -0.03
N ARG A 10 0.27 -2.18 1.25
CA ARG A 10 1.59 -2.72 1.60
C ARG A 10 1.79 -4.12 1.07
N LYS A 11 0.79 -4.99 1.30
CA LYS A 11 0.82 -6.37 0.85
C LYS A 11 0.86 -6.45 -0.68
N LEU A 12 0.13 -5.56 -1.35
CA LEU A 12 0.08 -5.50 -2.80
C LEU A 12 1.41 -5.01 -3.40
N MET A 13 1.98 -3.93 -2.89
CA MET A 13 3.29 -3.45 -3.35
C MET A 13 4.41 -4.44 -3.03
N SER A 14 4.33 -5.14 -1.89
CA SER A 14 5.25 -6.24 -1.57
C SER A 14 5.15 -7.40 -2.56
N LEU A 15 3.96 -7.68 -3.10
CA LEU A 15 3.81 -8.68 -4.16
C LEU A 15 4.52 -8.23 -5.44
N TYR A 16 4.36 -6.96 -5.82
CA TYR A 16 5.01 -6.40 -7.00
C TYR A 16 6.53 -6.34 -6.87
N SER A 17 7.06 -5.97 -5.70
CA SER A 17 8.50 -5.92 -5.47
C SER A 17 9.14 -7.31 -5.50
N MET A 18 8.52 -8.31 -4.85
CA MET A 18 9.06 -9.66 -4.78
C MET A 18 8.96 -10.42 -6.11
N SER A 19 7.83 -10.30 -6.80
CA SER A 19 7.56 -11.12 -8.00
C SER A 19 8.07 -10.45 -9.28
N PHE A 20 7.97 -9.12 -9.38
CA PHE A 20 8.25 -8.38 -10.61
C PHE A 20 9.42 -7.39 -10.48
N GLY A 21 10.09 -7.36 -9.34
CA GLY A 21 11.32 -6.57 -9.15
C GLY A 21 11.11 -5.06 -9.07
N PHE A 22 9.92 -4.60 -8.66
CA PHE A 22 9.68 -3.18 -8.39
C PHE A 22 10.59 -2.69 -7.25
N ARG A 23 11.27 -1.55 -7.47
CA ARG A 23 12.18 -0.92 -6.50
C ARG A 23 11.85 0.55 -6.35
N GLN A 24 12.16 1.09 -5.17
CA GLN A 24 12.04 2.51 -4.89
C GLN A 24 13.24 3.27 -5.50
N PRO A 25 13.05 4.52 -5.98
CA PRO A 25 11.78 5.24 -6.06
C PRO A 25 10.87 4.69 -7.18
N TYR A 26 9.58 4.51 -6.89
CA TYR A 26 8.62 3.98 -7.85
C TYR A 26 8.37 4.98 -8.97
N GLN A 27 8.57 4.57 -10.23
CA GLN A 27 8.31 5.41 -11.40
C GLN A 27 6.83 5.38 -11.70
N VAL A 28 6.16 6.51 -11.51
CA VAL A 28 4.71 6.64 -11.73
C VAL A 28 4.47 7.46 -12.97
N LEU A 29 3.90 6.87 -14.02
CA LEU A 29 3.43 7.62 -15.19
C LEU A 29 2.04 8.19 -14.89
N VAL A 30 1.94 9.51 -14.95
CA VAL A 30 0.72 10.27 -14.69
C VAL A 30 0.09 10.70 -16.01
N ASP A 31 -1.22 10.52 -16.10
CA ASP A 31 -2.04 10.85 -17.25
C ASP A 31 -2.59 12.30 -17.20
N SER A 32 -3.03 12.82 -18.34
CA SER A 32 -3.60 14.16 -18.50
C SER A 32 -4.87 14.32 -17.65
N GLU A 33 -5.80 13.36 -17.73
CA GLU A 33 -7.05 13.39 -16.98
C GLU A 33 -6.83 13.36 -15.46
N LEU A 34 -5.88 12.54 -15.00
CA LEU A 34 -5.57 12.44 -13.57
C LEU A 34 -5.04 13.77 -13.01
N CYS A 35 -4.22 14.49 -13.78
CA CYS A 35 -3.76 15.83 -13.41
C CYS A 35 -4.94 16.79 -13.20
N LYS A 36 -5.94 16.79 -14.08
CA LYS A 36 -7.15 17.63 -13.91
C LYS A 36 -7.93 17.24 -12.67
N THR A 37 -8.25 15.95 -12.54
CA THR A 37 -9.01 15.43 -11.39
C THR A 37 -8.30 15.71 -10.07
N SER A 38 -6.96 15.72 -10.06
CA SER A 38 -6.19 16.09 -8.87
C SER A 38 -6.34 17.56 -8.50
N VAL A 39 -6.37 18.46 -9.48
CA VAL A 39 -6.58 19.90 -9.26
C VAL A 39 -8.01 20.16 -8.79
N ASP A 40 -9.00 19.56 -9.46
CA ASP A 40 -10.42 19.73 -9.14
C ASP A 40 -10.72 19.31 -7.69
N HIS A 41 -10.12 18.21 -7.25
CA HIS A 41 -10.26 17.70 -5.88
C HIS A 41 -9.21 18.24 -4.90
N LYS A 42 -8.34 19.16 -5.32
CA LYS A 42 -7.26 19.76 -4.51
C LYS A 42 -6.37 18.71 -3.83
N ILE A 43 -6.04 17.66 -4.58
CA ILE A 43 -5.23 16.54 -4.13
C ILE A 43 -3.76 16.80 -4.44
N GLU A 44 -2.91 16.78 -3.41
CA GLU A 44 -1.46 16.80 -3.57
C GLU A 44 -0.95 15.44 -4.07
N LEU A 45 -0.74 15.32 -5.39
CA LEU A 45 -0.42 14.06 -6.08
C LEU A 45 0.80 13.34 -5.48
N VAL A 46 1.93 14.03 -5.30
CA VAL A 46 3.19 13.41 -4.83
C VAL A 46 3.02 12.77 -3.45
N LYS A 47 2.39 13.50 -2.53
CA LYS A 47 2.15 13.06 -1.16
C LYS A 47 1.14 11.91 -1.09
N GLN A 48 0.05 11.99 -1.86
CA GLN A 48 -0.92 10.90 -1.89
C GLN A 48 -0.35 9.64 -2.56
N LEU A 49 0.40 9.77 -3.65
CA LEU A 49 1.08 8.65 -4.28
C LEU A 49 2.05 7.96 -3.31
N GLY A 50 2.84 8.72 -2.54
CA GLY A 50 3.69 8.18 -1.50
C GLY A 50 2.91 7.44 -0.40
N THR A 51 1.75 7.97 -0.01
CA THR A 51 0.87 7.32 0.98
C THR A 51 0.26 6.01 0.47
N VAL A 52 -0.13 5.98 -0.81
CA VAL A 52 -0.78 4.82 -1.45
C VAL A 52 0.24 3.73 -1.77
N LEU A 53 1.38 4.10 -2.36
CA LEU A 53 2.45 3.17 -2.76
C LEU A 53 3.39 2.78 -1.59
N GLN A 54 3.33 3.51 -0.48
CA GLN A 54 4.12 3.27 0.74
C GLN A 54 5.63 3.23 0.51
N GLY A 55 6.10 4.19 -0.28
CA GLY A 55 7.50 4.34 -0.59
C GLY A 55 7.75 5.66 -1.30
N GLU A 56 9.01 5.89 -1.65
CA GLU A 56 9.39 7.04 -2.46
C GLU A 56 8.86 6.89 -3.88
N VAL A 57 8.36 7.98 -4.44
CA VAL A 57 7.72 8.02 -5.76
C VAL A 57 8.37 9.07 -6.63
N LYS A 58 8.57 8.71 -7.89
CA LYS A 58 9.07 9.59 -8.94
C LYS A 58 7.95 9.77 -9.97
N PRO A 59 7.10 10.80 -9.83
CA PRO A 59 6.05 11.07 -10.79
C PRO A 59 6.68 11.55 -12.10
N MET A 60 6.19 10.98 -13.19
CA MET A 60 6.64 11.24 -14.55
C MET A 60 5.43 11.51 -15.44
N ILE A 61 5.58 12.38 -16.43
CA ILE A 61 4.56 12.63 -17.46
C ILE A 61 5.15 12.46 -18.85
N THR A 62 4.39 11.85 -19.77
CA THR A 62 4.84 11.67 -21.16
C THR A 62 4.68 12.97 -21.97
N GLN A 63 5.41 13.06 -23.08
CA GLN A 63 5.27 14.19 -24.00
C GLN A 63 3.86 14.31 -24.60
N CYS A 64 3.21 13.18 -24.90
CA CYS A 64 1.86 13.16 -25.45
C CYS A 64 0.82 13.62 -24.42
N CYS A 65 0.87 13.11 -23.18
CA CYS A 65 -0.08 13.49 -22.12
C CYS A 65 0.00 14.98 -21.78
N ILE A 66 1.21 15.56 -21.69
CA ILE A 66 1.35 17.00 -21.43
C ILE A 66 0.90 17.84 -22.62
N HIS A 67 1.08 17.35 -23.86
CA HIS A 67 0.58 18.04 -25.06
C HIS A 67 -0.95 18.10 -25.06
N GLU A 68 -1.61 17.01 -24.66
CA GLU A 68 -3.07 16.98 -24.53
C GLU A 68 -3.59 18.03 -23.52
N LEU A 69 -2.89 18.21 -22.40
CA LEU A 69 -3.20 19.25 -21.42
C LEU A 69 -3.06 20.66 -22.00
N TYR A 70 -2.08 20.92 -22.87
CA TYR A 70 -1.96 22.22 -23.54
C TYR A 70 -3.08 22.51 -24.53
N LEU A 71 -3.66 21.46 -25.12
CA LEU A 71 -4.75 21.61 -26.09
C LEU A 71 -6.07 22.02 -25.40
N GLN A 72 -6.22 21.65 -24.13
CA GLN A 72 -7.41 21.95 -23.32
C GLN A 72 -7.28 23.33 -22.67
N ARG A 73 -8.03 24.29 -23.22
CA ARG A 73 -8.04 25.66 -22.70
C ARG A 73 -8.67 25.73 -21.31
N GLY A 74 -8.12 26.57 -20.43
CA GLY A 74 -8.66 26.83 -19.09
C GLY A 74 -8.10 25.95 -17.97
N GLN A 75 -7.25 24.97 -18.25
CA GLN A 75 -6.67 24.06 -17.26
C GLN A 75 -5.21 24.37 -16.90
N GLN A 76 -4.89 25.67 -16.78
CA GLN A 76 -3.53 26.13 -16.46
C GLN A 76 -2.97 25.53 -15.16
N PRO A 77 -3.74 25.36 -14.06
CA PRO A 77 -3.21 24.76 -12.84
C PRO A 77 -2.78 23.29 -13.03
N ALA A 78 -3.50 22.53 -13.87
CA ALA A 78 -3.14 21.14 -14.18
C ALA A 78 -1.85 21.07 -15.02
N VAL A 79 -1.68 22.03 -15.93
CA VAL A 79 -0.45 22.19 -16.72
C VAL A 79 0.75 22.51 -15.83
N ASP A 80 0.59 23.42 -14.87
CA ASP A 80 1.70 23.82 -13.99
C ASP A 80 2.09 22.71 -13.02
N LEU A 81 1.10 21.95 -12.54
CA LEU A 81 1.33 20.71 -11.80
C LEU A 81 2.07 19.67 -12.66
N ALA A 82 1.68 19.49 -13.92
CA ALA A 82 2.32 18.55 -14.83
C ALA A 82 3.78 18.92 -15.14
N LYS A 83 4.10 20.22 -15.25
CA LYS A 83 5.47 20.72 -15.45
C LYS A 83 6.39 20.44 -14.26
N ALA A 84 5.85 20.27 -13.06
CA ALA A 84 6.63 19.93 -11.87
C ALA A 84 7.13 18.46 -11.88
N PHE A 85 6.56 17.61 -12.73
CA PHE A 85 6.93 16.21 -12.83
C PHE A 85 8.06 15.96 -13.82
N GLU A 86 8.75 14.81 -13.67
CA GLU A 86 9.81 14.45 -14.61
C GLU A 86 9.24 14.09 -15.98
N ARG A 87 9.84 14.63 -17.03
CA ARG A 87 9.35 14.43 -18.40
C ARG A 87 9.90 13.14 -19.00
N ARG A 88 9.01 12.19 -19.32
CA ARG A 88 9.33 10.97 -20.07
C ARG A 88 9.23 11.25 -21.57
N LYS A 89 10.36 11.14 -22.28
CA LYS A 89 10.38 11.18 -23.75
C LYS A 89 9.74 9.90 -24.30
N CYS A 90 8.70 10.05 -25.11
CA CYS A 90 8.09 8.96 -25.89
C CYS A 90 8.55 9.07 -27.34
N ASN A 91 8.64 7.94 -28.05
CA ASN A 91 9.18 7.88 -29.41
C ASN A 91 8.13 8.16 -30.50
N HIS A 92 7.16 9.05 -30.22
CA HIS A 92 6.12 9.42 -31.18
C HIS A 92 6.55 10.68 -31.93
N ARG A 93 6.52 10.65 -33.27
CA ARG A 93 6.88 11.80 -34.12
C ARG A 93 5.85 12.92 -33.99
N GLU A 94 4.58 12.53 -33.94
CA GLU A 94 3.44 13.41 -33.71
C GLU A 94 2.78 13.04 -32.37
N PRO A 95 2.24 14.02 -31.64
CA PRO A 95 1.57 13.75 -30.38
C PRO A 95 0.26 13.00 -30.63
N ILE A 96 0.27 11.70 -30.31
CA ILE A 96 -0.93 10.85 -30.25
C ILE A 96 -1.70 11.06 -28.94
N SER A 97 -2.85 10.37 -28.79
CA SER A 97 -3.63 10.35 -27.56
C SER A 97 -2.78 9.92 -26.35
N GLY A 98 -3.07 10.50 -25.17
CA GLY A 98 -2.38 10.14 -23.92
C GLY A 98 -2.50 8.64 -23.60
N ASP A 99 -3.69 8.10 -23.78
CA ASP A 99 -4.01 6.69 -23.56
C ASP A 99 -3.16 5.74 -24.42
N ASP A 100 -3.10 5.98 -25.73
CA ASP A 100 -2.35 5.10 -26.63
C ASP A 100 -0.83 5.29 -26.44
N CYS A 101 -0.38 6.49 -26.07
CA CYS A 101 1.00 6.72 -25.68
C CYS A 101 1.39 5.95 -24.42
N LEU A 102 0.54 5.90 -23.40
CA LEU A 102 0.82 5.15 -22.17
C LEU A 102 0.82 3.65 -22.44
N ALA A 103 -0.12 3.15 -23.23
CA ALA A 103 -0.14 1.76 -23.65
C ALA A 103 1.13 1.36 -24.42
N SER A 104 1.59 2.20 -25.36
CA SER A 104 2.82 1.93 -26.13
C SER A 104 4.09 1.99 -25.27
N VAL A 105 4.17 2.91 -24.31
CA VAL A 105 5.32 3.07 -23.41
C VAL A 105 5.45 1.92 -22.42
N VAL A 106 4.33 1.38 -21.93
CA VAL A 106 4.34 0.21 -21.03
C VAL A 106 4.66 -1.08 -21.81
N GLY A 107 4.03 -1.24 -22.98
CA GLY A 107 4.11 -2.45 -23.81
C GLY A 107 3.56 -3.71 -23.10
N ASP A 108 3.75 -4.88 -23.71
CA ASP A 108 3.08 -6.11 -23.27
C ASP A 108 3.61 -6.73 -21.97
N SER A 109 4.80 -6.29 -21.51
CA SER A 109 5.49 -6.94 -20.39
C SER A 109 6.07 -5.96 -19.36
N ASN A 110 5.64 -4.69 -19.38
CA ASN A 110 6.09 -3.62 -18.46
C ASN A 110 7.59 -3.68 -18.09
N LYS A 111 8.47 -3.62 -19.11
CA LYS A 111 9.92 -3.84 -18.95
C LYS A 111 10.57 -2.86 -17.96
N HIS A 112 10.06 -1.62 -17.94
CA HIS A 112 10.56 -0.54 -17.10
C HIS A 112 9.89 -0.46 -15.72
N ARG A 113 8.91 -1.33 -15.44
CA ARG A 113 8.20 -1.42 -14.16
C ARG A 113 7.56 -0.09 -13.77
N TYR A 114 6.79 0.47 -14.69
CA TYR A 114 5.98 1.66 -14.42
C TYR A 114 4.77 1.30 -13.56
N VAL A 115 4.43 2.21 -12.66
CA VAL A 115 3.10 2.32 -12.06
C VAL A 115 2.33 3.31 -12.92
N ILE A 116 1.11 2.98 -13.30
CA ILE A 116 0.27 3.88 -14.09
C ILE A 116 -0.74 4.56 -13.19
N ALA A 117 -0.83 5.89 -13.28
CA ALA A 117 -1.83 6.68 -12.61
C ALA A 117 -2.72 7.35 -13.67
N THR A 118 -3.93 6.83 -13.87
CA THR A 118 -4.86 7.25 -14.92
C THR A 118 -6.30 7.27 -14.40
N GLN A 119 -7.11 8.13 -14.99
CA GLN A 119 -8.55 8.22 -14.75
C GLN A 119 -9.37 7.55 -15.88
N SER A 120 -8.78 7.35 -17.06
CA SER A 120 -9.44 6.73 -18.23
C SER A 120 -9.74 5.25 -17.97
N ASP A 121 -11.02 4.89 -17.94
CA ASP A 121 -11.45 3.51 -17.77
C ASP A 121 -11.09 2.63 -18.98
N ALA A 122 -11.03 3.22 -20.18
CA ALA A 122 -10.60 2.54 -21.40
C ALA A 122 -9.13 2.09 -21.31
N LEU A 123 -8.25 2.99 -20.86
CA LEU A 123 -6.84 2.67 -20.66
C LEU A 123 -6.66 1.61 -19.56
N ARG A 124 -7.40 1.73 -18.44
CA ARG A 124 -7.37 0.74 -17.36
C ARG A 124 -7.78 -0.65 -17.84
N GLY A 125 -8.81 -0.74 -18.69
CA GLY A 125 -9.22 -1.99 -19.34
C GLY A 125 -8.08 -2.64 -20.11
N LYS A 126 -7.36 -1.87 -20.94
CA LYS A 126 -6.18 -2.34 -21.70
C LYS A 126 -5.04 -2.78 -20.76
N LEU A 127 -4.72 -1.98 -19.74
CA LEU A 127 -3.59 -2.22 -18.84
C LEU A 127 -3.81 -3.43 -17.91
N ARG A 128 -5.05 -3.78 -17.56
CA ARG A 128 -5.35 -4.99 -16.77
C ARG A 128 -4.96 -6.28 -17.49
N LEU A 129 -4.97 -6.27 -18.84
CA LEU A 129 -4.57 -7.41 -19.66
C LEU A 129 -3.06 -7.66 -19.61
N ILE A 130 -2.28 -6.63 -19.25
CA ILE A 130 -0.83 -6.70 -19.17
C ILE A 130 -0.45 -7.17 -17.75
N PRO A 131 0.40 -8.18 -17.60
CA PRO A 131 0.89 -8.59 -16.29
C PRO A 131 1.80 -7.52 -15.67
N ALA A 132 1.80 -7.44 -14.34
CA ALA A 132 2.74 -6.61 -13.58
C ALA A 132 2.58 -5.10 -13.76
N VAL A 133 1.35 -4.62 -13.97
CA VAL A 133 1.05 -3.18 -14.05
C VAL A 133 0.19 -2.76 -12.86
N PRO A 134 0.76 -2.07 -11.86
CA PRO A 134 -0.02 -1.45 -10.81
C PRO A 134 -0.72 -0.21 -11.35
N ILE A 135 -2.03 -0.12 -11.12
CA ILE A 135 -2.88 0.97 -11.60
C ILE A 135 -3.40 1.78 -10.40
N VAL A 136 -3.25 3.10 -10.47
CA VAL A 136 -3.75 4.06 -9.49
C VAL A 136 -4.78 4.96 -10.17
N HIS A 137 -5.89 5.22 -9.50
CA HIS A 137 -6.92 6.15 -9.97
C HIS A 137 -7.46 6.96 -8.80
N ILE A 138 -8.19 8.04 -9.10
CA ILE A 138 -8.85 8.86 -8.09
C ILE A 138 -10.35 8.55 -8.13
N ASN A 139 -10.94 8.31 -6.96
CA ASN A 139 -12.38 8.23 -6.81
C ASN A 139 -12.84 9.28 -5.81
N ARG A 140 -13.56 10.29 -6.31
CA ARG A 140 -13.88 11.53 -5.56
C ARG A 140 -12.57 12.12 -5.01
N SER A 141 -12.44 12.28 -3.70
CA SER A 141 -11.24 12.86 -3.08
C SER A 141 -10.21 11.83 -2.59
N VAL A 142 -10.31 10.56 -3.01
CA VAL A 142 -9.43 9.48 -2.50
C VAL A 142 -8.70 8.78 -3.63
N MET A 143 -7.38 8.71 -3.51
CA MET A 143 -6.53 7.94 -4.41
C MET A 143 -6.52 6.45 -4.02
N ILE A 144 -6.73 5.59 -5.02
CA ILE A 144 -6.91 4.15 -4.83
C ILE A 144 -5.93 3.40 -5.73
N LEU A 145 -5.17 2.49 -5.11
CA LEU A 145 -4.42 1.47 -5.83
C LEU A 145 -5.34 0.29 -6.10
N GLU A 146 -5.47 -0.05 -7.38
CA GLU A 146 -6.32 -1.14 -7.83
C GLU A 146 -5.76 -2.50 -7.37
N PRO A 147 -6.60 -3.48 -7.00
CA PRO A 147 -6.15 -4.86 -6.82
C PRO A 147 -5.41 -5.39 -8.06
N PRO A 148 -4.54 -6.40 -7.89
CA PRO A 148 -3.79 -6.96 -9.00
C PRO A 148 -4.74 -7.64 -9.99
N SER A 149 -4.46 -7.50 -11.28
CA SER A 149 -5.23 -8.17 -12.33
C SER A 149 -5.07 -9.69 -12.28
N ASP A 150 -6.08 -10.42 -12.76
CA ASP A 150 -6.02 -11.88 -12.85
C ASP A 150 -4.81 -12.36 -13.66
N VAL A 151 -4.43 -11.61 -14.71
CA VAL A 151 -3.25 -11.88 -15.52
C VAL A 151 -1.97 -11.77 -14.68
N THR A 152 -1.87 -10.74 -13.85
CA THR A 152 -0.74 -10.54 -12.94
C THR A 152 -0.65 -11.67 -11.91
N ILE A 153 -1.78 -12.10 -11.35
CA ILE A 153 -1.81 -13.22 -10.39
C ILE A 153 -1.36 -14.52 -11.05
N ARG A 154 -1.89 -14.83 -12.24
CA ARG A 154 -1.49 -16.03 -13.01
C ARG A 154 0.00 -16.00 -13.34
N ALA A 155 0.51 -14.86 -13.83
CA ALA A 155 1.93 -14.70 -14.14
C ALA A 155 2.82 -14.93 -12.91
N LYS A 156 2.40 -14.42 -11.74
CA LYS A 156 3.07 -14.67 -10.46
C LYS A 156 3.08 -16.17 -10.14
N THR A 157 1.93 -16.84 -10.16
CA THR A 157 1.84 -18.28 -9.85
C THR A 157 2.70 -19.12 -10.79
N LEU A 158 2.73 -18.78 -12.09
CA LEU A 158 3.61 -19.44 -13.06
C LEU A 158 5.09 -19.20 -12.74
N MET A 159 5.47 -18.00 -12.30
CA MET A 159 6.84 -17.71 -11.90
C MET A 159 7.25 -18.49 -10.64
N GLU A 160 6.37 -18.56 -9.64
CA GLU A 160 6.58 -19.36 -8.43
C GLU A 160 6.72 -20.86 -8.75
N GLN A 161 5.85 -21.39 -9.61
CA GLN A 161 5.93 -22.79 -10.06
C GLN A 161 7.23 -23.08 -10.81
N LYS A 162 7.66 -22.18 -11.70
CA LYS A 162 8.94 -22.31 -12.42
C LYS A 162 10.13 -22.29 -11.46
N ALA A 163 10.12 -21.42 -10.46
CA ALA A 163 11.17 -21.38 -9.43
C ALA A 163 11.23 -22.69 -8.63
N LEU A 164 10.07 -23.26 -8.28
CA LEU A 164 9.97 -24.55 -7.57
C LEU A 164 10.40 -25.76 -8.41
N THR A 165 10.24 -25.69 -9.74
CA THR A 165 10.54 -26.80 -10.68
C THR A 165 11.96 -26.72 -11.24
N SER A 166 12.81 -25.84 -10.71
CA SER A 166 14.23 -25.74 -11.10
C SER A 166 15.10 -26.89 -10.55
N THR A 167 14.57 -27.75 -9.68
CA THR A 167 15.14 -29.07 -9.43
C THR A 167 14.93 -29.93 -10.67
N THR A 168 16.03 -30.51 -11.17
CA THR A 168 16.04 -31.26 -12.43
C THR A 168 14.95 -32.36 -12.44
N PRO A 169 14.42 -32.77 -13.61
CA PRO A 169 13.53 -33.93 -13.69
C PRO A 169 14.15 -35.19 -13.05
N ALA A 170 15.49 -35.27 -13.06
CA ALA A 170 16.26 -36.30 -12.38
C ALA A 170 16.10 -36.24 -10.85
N GLU A 171 16.23 -35.07 -10.20
CA GLU A 171 16.02 -34.94 -8.75
C GLU A 171 14.57 -35.24 -8.33
N LYS A 172 13.59 -34.83 -9.13
CA LYS A 172 12.17 -35.11 -8.84
C LYS A 172 11.83 -36.60 -8.99
N ALA A 173 12.46 -37.29 -9.93
CA ALA A 173 12.38 -38.74 -10.08
C ALA A 173 13.11 -39.48 -8.94
N LEU A 174 14.26 -38.99 -8.50
CA LEU A 174 15.01 -39.56 -7.37
C LEU A 174 14.22 -39.44 -6.05
N LEU A 175 13.57 -38.30 -5.78
CA LEU A 175 12.70 -38.15 -4.61
C LEU A 175 11.41 -38.98 -4.69
N ALA A 176 10.87 -39.23 -5.89
CA ALA A 176 9.70 -40.10 -6.08
C ALA A 176 10.06 -41.60 -5.92
N SER A 177 11.31 -41.97 -6.16
CA SER A 177 11.81 -43.34 -5.98
C SER A 177 12.21 -43.68 -4.53
N SER A 178 12.39 -42.67 -3.67
CA SER A 178 12.55 -42.89 -2.22
C SER A 178 11.19 -43.03 -1.55
N SER A 179 10.58 -44.20 -1.64
CA SER A 179 9.58 -44.62 -0.65
C SER A 179 10.25 -44.56 0.74
N PRO A 180 9.70 -43.84 1.74
CA PRO A 180 10.26 -43.88 3.07
C PRO A 180 10.05 -45.28 3.63
N ASP A 181 11.13 -46.04 3.78
CA ASP A 181 11.11 -47.23 4.63
C ASP A 181 10.53 -46.82 6.00
N PRO A 182 9.59 -47.59 6.55
CA PRO A 182 8.96 -47.24 7.81
C PRO A 182 10.05 -47.06 8.87
N PRO A 183 10.08 -45.92 9.59
CA PRO A 183 11.14 -45.65 10.55
C PRO A 183 11.21 -46.81 11.55
N PRO A 184 12.41 -47.33 11.87
CA PRO A 184 12.53 -48.42 12.83
C PRO A 184 11.87 -47.97 14.13
N LYS A 185 10.84 -48.72 14.55
CA LYS A 185 10.09 -48.44 15.78
C LYS A 185 11.06 -48.48 16.95
N LYS A 186 11.55 -47.30 17.38
CA LYS A 186 12.27 -47.18 18.64
C LYS A 186 11.33 -47.66 19.73
N LYS A 187 11.67 -48.78 20.38
CA LYS A 187 10.97 -49.25 21.58
C LYS A 187 10.98 -48.10 22.57
N ARG A 188 9.81 -47.49 22.79
CA ARG A 188 9.63 -46.43 23.77
C ARG A 188 9.88 -47.09 25.13
N GLY A 189 11.03 -46.82 25.74
CA GLY A 189 11.22 -47.09 27.16
C GLY A 189 10.12 -46.38 27.98
N PRO A 190 9.83 -46.85 29.20
CA PRO A 190 8.81 -46.25 30.04
C PRO A 190 9.06 -44.73 30.14
N LYS A 191 8.02 -43.94 29.87
CA LYS A 191 8.08 -42.48 29.94
C LYS A 191 8.51 -42.10 31.36
N GLY A 192 9.68 -41.46 31.49
CA GLY A 192 10.09 -40.86 32.76
C GLY A 192 9.02 -39.86 33.23
N PRO A 193 8.87 -39.67 34.56
CA PRO A 193 7.85 -38.77 35.09
C PRO A 193 8.05 -37.35 34.54
N ASN A 194 6.93 -36.69 34.25
CA ASN A 194 6.87 -35.33 33.73
C ASN A 194 7.77 -34.40 34.58
N PRO A 195 8.70 -33.63 34.00
CA PRO A 195 9.66 -32.80 34.75
C PRO A 195 9.02 -31.70 35.62
N LEU A 196 7.71 -31.45 35.50
CA LEU A 196 6.94 -30.58 36.41
C LEU A 196 6.48 -31.28 37.70
N SER A 197 6.55 -32.62 37.78
CA SER A 197 6.13 -33.43 38.93
C SER A 197 7.28 -33.85 39.85
N ILE A 198 8.52 -33.43 39.58
CA ILE A 198 9.65 -33.65 40.49
C ILE A 198 9.73 -32.46 41.44
N LYS A 199 9.36 -32.69 42.71
CA LYS A 199 9.53 -31.72 43.80
C LYS A 199 11.02 -31.37 43.88
N LYS A 200 11.36 -30.09 43.66
CA LYS A 200 12.75 -29.60 43.69
C LYS A 200 13.46 -30.08 44.97
N LYS A 201 14.66 -30.63 44.81
CA LYS A 201 15.51 -31.08 45.91
C LYS A 201 15.81 -29.89 46.83
N LYS A 202 15.39 -29.97 48.08
CA LYS A 202 15.67 -28.95 49.11
C LYS A 202 17.15 -29.01 49.46
N ALA A 203 17.89 -27.92 49.25
CA ALA A 203 19.27 -27.80 49.71
C ALA A 203 19.27 -27.78 51.25
N SER A 204 20.01 -28.70 51.87
CA SER A 204 20.28 -28.70 53.30
C SER A 204 21.38 -27.69 53.60
N ASN A 205 21.05 -26.63 54.36
CA ASN A 205 22.03 -25.74 54.96
C ASN A 205 22.92 -26.53 55.93
N MET A 206 24.23 -26.56 55.69
CA MET A 206 25.23 -26.95 56.69
C MET A 206 25.81 -25.66 57.31
N PRO A 207 25.98 -25.59 58.65
CA PRO A 207 26.54 -24.42 59.31
C PRO A 207 28.08 -24.44 59.28
N THR A 208 28.70 -23.33 58.90
CA THR A 208 30.13 -23.05 59.04
C THR A 208 30.52 -22.84 60.51
N ARG A 209 31.60 -23.49 60.96
CA ARG A 209 32.37 -23.10 62.17
C ARG A 209 33.72 -22.48 61.77
N PRO A 210 34.29 -21.58 62.61
CA PRO A 210 35.38 -20.66 62.23
C PRO A 210 36.73 -21.01 62.89
N VAL A 211 37.88 -20.65 62.28
CA VAL A 211 39.12 -20.25 62.99
C VAL A 211 40.03 -19.31 62.13
N LYS A 212 40.60 -18.31 62.83
CA LYS A 212 41.63 -17.26 62.57
C LYS A 212 43.02 -17.85 62.16
N SER A 213 44.11 -17.17 61.71
CA SER A 213 44.53 -15.79 61.37
C SER A 213 46.01 -15.79 60.87
N LEU A 214 46.49 -14.63 60.37
CA LEU A 214 47.89 -14.13 60.14
C LEU A 214 48.47 -14.40 58.74
N VAL A 215 49.04 -13.43 57.99
CA VAL A 215 49.98 -12.33 58.31
C VAL A 215 49.79 -11.11 57.36
N GLN A 216 50.04 -9.88 57.85
CA GLN A 216 50.14 -8.60 57.10
C GLN A 216 51.50 -8.42 56.41
N VAL A 217 51.54 -7.81 55.22
CA VAL A 217 52.56 -6.82 54.82
C VAL A 217 51.92 -5.75 53.91
N HIS A 218 52.20 -4.47 54.20
CA HIS A 218 51.78 -3.26 53.48
C HIS A 218 52.65 -2.98 52.24
N SER A 219 52.08 -2.33 51.21
CA SER A 219 52.68 -1.19 50.50
C SER A 219 51.74 -0.61 49.43
N ASP A 220 52.02 0.65 49.11
CA ASP A 220 51.18 1.74 48.63
C ASP A 220 50.61 1.67 47.20
N GLY A 221 49.64 2.57 46.91
CA GLY A 221 49.37 3.05 45.55
C GLY A 221 47.90 3.09 45.12
N LYS A 222 47.13 4.08 45.60
CA LYS A 222 45.77 4.39 45.12
C LYS A 222 45.78 4.99 43.72
N SER A 223 45.02 4.41 42.78
CA SER A 223 44.49 5.15 41.63
C SER A 223 43.09 4.67 41.22
N LYS A 224 42.15 5.61 41.33
CA LYS A 224 40.92 5.86 40.54
C LYS A 224 39.90 4.72 40.33
N ARG A 225 38.80 4.81 41.09
CA ARG A 225 37.44 4.49 40.61
C ARG A 225 36.52 5.67 40.91
N ASN A 226 35.97 6.28 39.86
CA ASN A 226 34.93 7.29 39.94
C ASN A 226 33.55 6.61 39.93
N GLY A 227 32.69 7.05 40.84
CA GLY A 227 31.28 6.67 40.93
C GLY A 227 30.67 7.35 42.15
N ILE A 228 30.39 8.66 42.05
CA ILE A 228 29.77 9.45 43.11
C ILE A 228 28.31 9.74 42.70
N ASN A 229 27.40 9.29 43.55
CA ASN A 229 26.06 9.84 43.75
C ASN A 229 26.14 11.03 44.72
N ILE A 230 25.17 11.95 44.64
CA ILE A 230 24.61 12.91 45.62
C ILE A 230 24.04 14.07 44.76
N GLY A 231 22.83 14.61 44.88
CA GLY A 231 21.89 14.72 45.99
C GLY A 231 21.60 16.19 46.28
N LYS A 232 20.45 16.70 45.78
CA LYS A 232 19.44 17.62 46.36
C LYS A 232 19.81 18.98 47.06
N LEU A 233 18.89 19.95 46.86
CA LEU A 233 18.57 21.21 47.60
C LEU A 233 19.52 22.44 47.39
N VAL A 234 19.10 23.72 47.31
CA VAL A 234 17.81 24.44 47.33
C VAL A 234 18.03 25.96 47.05
N GLU A 235 16.97 26.67 46.60
CA GLU A 235 16.62 28.13 46.65
C GLU A 235 17.66 29.21 46.21
N GLY A 236 17.30 30.37 45.63
CA GLY A 236 16.03 31.02 45.33
C GLY A 236 16.25 32.49 44.91
N ASN A 237 15.21 33.11 44.33
CA ASN A 237 14.95 34.54 44.07
C ASN A 237 15.79 35.27 42.99
N GLY A 238 15.23 36.08 42.08
CA GLY A 238 13.84 36.49 41.86
C GLY A 238 13.73 37.57 40.77
N GLU A 239 12.52 37.66 40.18
CA GLU A 239 11.82 38.87 39.69
C GLU A 239 12.39 39.66 38.47
N LYS A 240 11.60 40.21 37.51
CA LYS A 240 10.15 40.51 37.43
C LYS A 240 9.73 40.86 35.98
N HIS A 241 8.50 40.45 35.60
CA HIS A 241 7.38 41.16 34.91
C HIS A 241 7.62 42.04 33.64
N VAL A 242 6.70 42.14 32.66
CA VAL A 242 5.31 42.69 32.69
C VAL A 242 4.59 42.23 31.38
N SER A 243 3.58 41.35 31.42
CA SER A 243 2.10 41.55 31.35
C SER A 243 1.47 42.12 30.07
N ASN A 244 0.42 41.47 29.55
CA ASN A 244 -0.93 42.07 29.52
C ASN A 244 -2.05 41.02 29.36
N GLU A 245 -3.19 41.29 30.01
CA GLU A 245 -4.37 40.42 30.23
C GLU A 245 -5.61 40.79 29.38
N LEU A 246 -6.67 39.97 29.58
CA LEU A 246 -8.13 40.16 29.42
C LEU A 246 -8.76 39.54 28.15
N SER A 247 -9.95 38.94 28.15
CA SER A 247 -10.84 38.26 29.11
C SER A 247 -12.10 37.86 28.31
N LEU A 248 -12.66 36.67 28.60
CA LEU A 248 -14.07 36.21 28.53
C LEU A 248 -15.04 36.70 27.43
N GLU A 249 -15.72 35.78 26.73
CA GLU A 249 -17.16 35.50 26.94
C GLU A 249 -17.71 34.39 26.02
N ALA A 250 -18.72 33.67 26.54
CA ALA A 250 -19.46 32.60 25.90
C ALA A 250 -20.59 33.13 25.01
N GLY A 251 -20.76 32.56 23.81
CA GLY A 251 -21.85 32.92 22.90
C GLY A 251 -22.33 31.74 22.06
N LYS A 252 -23.54 31.26 22.38
CA LYS A 252 -24.34 30.29 21.61
C LYS A 252 -24.43 30.72 20.13
N ARG A 253 -24.08 29.84 19.20
CA ARG A 253 -24.44 30.01 17.78
C ARG A 253 -25.55 29.03 17.36
N LYS A 254 -26.62 29.66 16.93
CA LYS A 254 -27.89 29.16 16.42
C LYS A 254 -27.66 28.48 15.07
N ARG A 255 -28.20 27.27 14.92
CA ARG A 255 -28.27 26.52 13.65
C ARG A 255 -29.55 26.96 12.96
N THR A 256 -29.45 27.55 11.77
CA THR A 256 -30.57 27.84 10.88
C THR A 256 -30.26 27.26 9.51
N GLU A 257 -31.35 26.89 8.82
CA GLU A 257 -31.48 26.50 7.41
C GLU A 257 -31.39 24.99 7.11
N GLU A 258 -32.56 24.34 7.19
CA GLU A 258 -33.03 23.35 6.21
C GLU A 258 -34.56 23.53 6.09
N SER A 259 -35.04 23.88 4.89
CA SER A 259 -36.35 23.48 4.40
C SER A 259 -36.33 23.50 2.87
N GLU A 260 -36.60 22.32 2.34
CA GLU A 260 -36.72 21.90 0.95
C GLU A 260 -37.79 22.68 0.16
N ALA A 261 -37.61 22.79 -1.16
CA ALA A 261 -38.72 22.85 -2.12
C ALA A 261 -38.25 22.39 -3.51
N ASP A 262 -39.19 21.73 -4.18
CA ASP A 262 -39.06 20.74 -5.23
C ASP A 262 -38.75 21.22 -6.66
N ALA A 263 -38.43 20.19 -7.45
CA ALA A 263 -38.29 20.10 -8.90
C ALA A 263 -39.43 20.73 -9.73
N VAL A 264 -39.09 21.22 -10.93
CA VAL A 264 -39.86 20.98 -12.16
C VAL A 264 -38.90 20.84 -13.34
N VAL A 265 -39.15 19.78 -14.11
CA VAL A 265 -38.50 19.34 -15.34
C VAL A 265 -39.24 20.00 -16.52
N ASP A 266 -38.55 20.47 -17.56
CA ASP A 266 -39.20 20.63 -18.87
C ASP A 266 -38.25 20.26 -20.01
N ASP A 267 -38.59 19.15 -20.64
CA ASP A 267 -38.00 18.59 -21.86
C ASP A 267 -38.87 19.07 -23.04
N SER A 268 -38.27 19.66 -24.07
CA SER A 268 -38.96 19.84 -25.35
C SER A 268 -38.11 19.41 -26.55
N ASN A 269 -38.53 18.26 -27.09
CA ASN A 269 -38.67 17.87 -28.49
C ASN A 269 -37.44 17.75 -29.41
N ILE A 270 -37.16 16.48 -29.75
CA ILE A 270 -36.61 16.04 -31.04
C ILE A 270 -37.72 15.26 -31.78
N ILE A 271 -38.03 15.68 -33.01
CA ILE A 271 -38.94 15.04 -33.96
C ILE A 271 -38.11 14.40 -35.09
N ILE A 272 -38.13 13.07 -35.21
CA ILE A 272 -37.99 12.23 -36.44
C ILE A 272 -38.52 10.84 -36.00
N GLY A 273 -39.46 10.10 -36.61
CA GLY A 273 -39.85 9.90 -38.00
C GLY A 273 -39.84 8.37 -38.25
N GLU A 274 -41.04 7.79 -38.41
CA GLU A 274 -41.44 6.52 -39.06
C GLU A 274 -40.56 5.24 -39.04
N ALA A 275 -41.15 4.10 -38.65
CA ALA A 275 -41.45 2.95 -39.55
C ALA A 275 -41.79 1.64 -38.80
N THR A 276 -43.02 1.17 -39.03
CA THR A 276 -43.48 -0.23 -39.25
C THR A 276 -42.82 -1.44 -38.55
N GLY A 277 -43.63 -2.27 -37.88
CA GLY A 277 -43.22 -3.64 -37.53
C GLY A 277 -44.20 -4.43 -36.65
N SER A 278 -45.19 -5.05 -37.28
CA SER A 278 -46.14 -6.00 -36.66
C SER A 278 -45.47 -7.30 -36.18
N SER A 279 -45.73 -7.72 -34.94
CA SER A 279 -45.76 -9.14 -34.54
C SER A 279 -46.40 -9.37 -33.17
N ARG A 280 -47.64 -9.91 -33.18
CA ARG A 280 -48.40 -10.34 -32.00
C ARG A 280 -47.83 -11.64 -31.42
N LYS A 281 -47.50 -11.65 -30.12
CA LYS A 281 -47.11 -12.82 -29.33
C LYS A 281 -48.31 -13.74 -29.05
N ARG A 282 -48.21 -15.02 -29.47
CA ARG A 282 -49.04 -16.15 -29.00
C ARG A 282 -48.74 -16.44 -27.52
N LYS A 283 -49.74 -16.37 -26.64
CA LYS A 283 -49.64 -16.78 -25.22
C LYS A 283 -50.15 -18.23 -25.07
N ARG A 284 -49.28 -19.12 -24.56
CA ARG A 284 -49.57 -20.53 -24.26
C ARG A 284 -50.58 -20.65 -23.11
N ARG A 285 -51.66 -21.42 -23.29
CA ARG A 285 -52.57 -21.87 -22.21
C ARG A 285 -51.89 -22.97 -21.40
N ARG A 286 -51.87 -22.82 -20.07
CA ARG A 286 -51.50 -23.87 -19.11
C ARG A 286 -52.67 -24.84 -18.93
N LYS A 287 -52.33 -26.12 -18.77
CA LYS A 287 -53.22 -27.24 -18.53
C LYS A 287 -53.01 -27.69 -17.08
N ALA A 288 -54.05 -27.72 -16.27
CA ALA A 288 -54.11 -28.48 -15.02
C ALA A 288 -55.55 -28.96 -14.83
N LYS A 289 -55.71 -30.30 -14.85
CA LYS A 289 -56.75 -31.07 -14.14
C LYS A 289 -56.42 -30.94 -12.64
N GLU A 290 -57.35 -30.93 -11.70
CA GLU A 290 -58.54 -31.76 -11.45
C GLU A 290 -59.45 -30.99 -10.50
#